data_AF-A0AAV9CBK9-F1
#
_entry.id   AF-A0AAV9CBK9-F1
#
_cell.length_a   1.000
_cell.length_b   1.000
_cell.length_c   1.000
_cell.angle_alpha   90.00
_cell.angle_beta   90.00
_cell.angle_gamma   90.00
#
_symmetry.space_group_name_H-M   'P 1'
#
loop_
_entity.id
_entity.type
_entity.pdbx_description
1 polymer ?
#
loop_
_entity_poly.entity_id
_entity_poly.type
_entity_poly.pdbx_seq_one_letter_code
_entity_poly.pdbx_strand_id
1 'polypeptide(L)'
;MVEHAIRGFASPFSTEILREQLPHRFVQPKFKLCNGTTDPYNHILAFRHSMALYELYDGLMCHLFPSGLEGAALTWFYLLPPVSIRTFEDLRIIFAEHFIYSRRRKKDLGDLMKI
;
A
#
# COMPACT_ATOMS: atom_id res chain seq x y z
N MET A 1 -0.32 -1.06 -27.07
CA MET A 1 0.75 -2.02 -26.72
C MET A 1 1.16 -1.80 -25.26
N VAL A 2 0.42 -2.35 -24.29
CA VAL A 2 0.83 -2.35 -22.87
C VAL A 2 0.34 -3.64 -22.17
N GLU A 3 0.65 -4.80 -22.75
CA GLU A 3 0.34 -6.11 -22.12
C GLU A 3 1.56 -7.01 -21.96
N HIS A 4 2.79 -6.53 -22.20
CA HIS A 4 3.97 -7.40 -22.30
C HIS A 4 5.08 -7.14 -21.26
N ALA A 5 4.79 -6.52 -20.12
CA ALA A 5 5.81 -6.28 -19.08
C ALA A 5 5.57 -6.97 -17.73
N ILE A 6 4.68 -7.98 -17.64
CA ILE A 6 4.44 -8.72 -16.39
C ILE A 6 4.75 -10.22 -16.57
N ARG A 7 6.01 -10.53 -16.87
CA ARG A 7 6.53 -11.91 -16.80
C ARG A 7 7.75 -12.04 -15.87
N GLY A 8 7.88 -11.14 -14.89
CA GLY A 8 9.01 -11.14 -13.94
C GLY A 8 8.67 -10.83 -12.47
N PHE A 9 7.51 -10.25 -12.16
CA PHE A 9 7.05 -10.05 -10.78
C PHE A 9 5.61 -10.54 -10.69
N ALA A 10 5.41 -11.67 -10.02
CA ALA A 10 4.06 -12.13 -9.73
C ALA A 10 3.39 -11.13 -8.76
N SER A 11 2.12 -10.83 -9.01
CA SER A 11 1.36 -9.84 -8.25
C SER A 11 1.37 -10.16 -6.74
N PRO A 12 1.51 -9.15 -5.86
CA PRO A 12 1.38 -9.37 -4.41
C PRO A 12 -0.07 -9.68 -4.01
N PHE A 13 -1.05 -9.42 -4.90
CA PHE A 13 -2.46 -9.68 -4.66
C PHE A 13 -2.85 -11.14 -4.86
N SER A 14 -3.80 -11.61 -4.06
CA SER A 14 -4.48 -12.88 -4.27
C SER A 14 -5.43 -12.83 -5.47
N THR A 15 -5.84 -14.02 -5.92
CA THR A 15 -6.76 -14.14 -7.07
C THR A 15 -8.11 -13.46 -6.79
N GLU A 16 -8.57 -13.45 -5.55
CA GLU A 16 -9.81 -12.83 -5.10
C GLU A 16 -9.75 -11.31 -5.29
N ILE A 17 -8.67 -10.68 -4.80
CA ILE A 17 -8.39 -9.24 -4.99
C ILE A 17 -8.30 -8.89 -6.47
N LEU A 18 -7.59 -9.71 -7.26
CA LEU A 18 -7.43 -9.49 -8.70
C LEU A 18 -8.75 -9.58 -9.49
N ARG A 19 -9.72 -10.35 -9.01
CA ARG A 19 -11.02 -10.57 -9.68
C ARG A 19 -12.10 -9.57 -9.27
N GLU A 20 -11.85 -8.74 -8.28
CA GLU A 20 -12.84 -7.77 -7.83
C GLU A 20 -13.18 -6.77 -8.93
N GLN A 21 -14.48 -6.60 -9.19
CA GLN A 21 -14.95 -5.69 -10.22
C GLN A 21 -15.11 -4.28 -9.64
N LEU A 22 -14.73 -3.28 -10.42
CA LEU A 22 -14.96 -1.88 -10.08
C LEU A 22 -16.47 -1.60 -9.99
N PRO A 23 -16.94 -0.84 -8.98
CA PRO A 23 -18.31 -0.37 -8.93
C PRO A 23 -18.69 0.43 -10.19
N HIS A 24 -19.95 0.35 -10.59
CA HIS A 24 -20.45 1.13 -11.73
C HIS A 24 -20.27 2.63 -11.48
N ARG A 25 -19.72 3.36 -12.46
CA ARG A 25 -19.38 4.81 -12.37
C ARG A 25 -18.39 5.14 -11.27
N PHE A 26 -17.48 4.22 -10.95
CA PHE A 26 -16.38 4.50 -10.04
C PHE A 26 -15.55 5.71 -10.52
N VAL A 27 -15.33 6.66 -9.60
CA VAL A 27 -14.41 7.78 -9.79
C VAL A 27 -13.35 7.66 -8.72
N GLN A 28 -12.10 7.54 -9.14
CA GLN A 28 -10.97 7.42 -8.22
C GLN A 28 -10.85 8.67 -7.34
N PRO A 29 -10.89 8.53 -5.99
CA PRO A 29 -10.60 9.64 -5.09
C PRO A 29 -9.15 10.12 -5.24
N LYS A 30 -8.90 11.37 -4.84
CA LYS A 30 -7.53 11.88 -4.71
C LYS A 30 -6.96 11.42 -3.37
N PHE A 31 -5.72 10.93 -3.38
CA PHE A 31 -5.04 10.46 -2.18
C PHE A 31 -3.92 11.41 -1.78
N LYS A 32 -3.70 11.52 -0.47
CA LYS A 32 -2.49 12.14 0.06
C LYS A 32 -1.33 11.18 -0.13
N LEU A 33 -0.28 11.64 -0.81
CA LEU A 33 0.91 10.83 -1.09
C LEU A 33 1.71 10.54 0.18
N CYS A 34 2.26 9.33 0.25
CA CYS A 34 3.15 8.86 1.30
C CYS A 34 4.42 8.30 0.69
N ASN A 35 5.57 8.85 1.09
CA ASN A 35 6.90 8.38 0.69
C ASN A 35 7.53 7.41 1.69
N GLY A 36 6.79 7.03 2.75
CA GLY A 36 7.27 6.15 3.82
C GLY A 36 7.97 6.85 4.99
N THR A 37 8.03 8.19 5.03
CA THR A 37 8.57 8.93 6.19
C THR A 37 7.50 9.35 7.18
N THR A 38 6.23 9.47 6.76
CA THR A 38 5.09 9.83 7.60
C THR A 38 4.54 8.63 8.38
N ASP A 39 3.71 8.89 9.40
CA ASP A 39 3.20 7.81 10.24
C ASP A 39 2.33 6.88 9.40
N PRO A 40 2.69 5.57 9.30
CA PRO A 40 1.92 4.67 8.47
C PRO A 40 0.45 4.63 8.90
N TYR A 41 0.14 4.77 10.20
CA TYR A 41 -1.25 4.82 10.67
C TYR A 41 -1.97 6.08 10.19
N ASN A 42 -1.32 7.23 10.20
CA ASN A 42 -1.92 8.46 9.68
C ASN A 42 -2.21 8.37 8.18
N HIS A 43 -1.33 7.71 7.41
CA HIS A 43 -1.58 7.47 5.99
C HIS A 43 -2.76 6.50 5.77
N ILE A 44 -2.78 5.37 6.49
CA ILE A 44 -3.88 4.41 6.45
C ILE A 44 -5.23 5.09 6.76
N LEU A 45 -5.29 5.90 7.81
CA LEU A 45 -6.51 6.61 8.20
C LEU A 45 -6.96 7.62 7.14
N ALA A 46 -6.03 8.41 6.58
CA ALA A 46 -6.34 9.36 5.52
C ALA A 46 -6.82 8.67 4.23
N PHE A 47 -6.22 7.53 3.89
CA PHE A 47 -6.63 6.73 2.75
C PHE A 47 -8.04 6.13 2.96
N ARG A 48 -8.30 5.51 4.12
CA ARG A 48 -9.65 5.00 4.49
C ARG A 48 -10.70 6.10 4.44
N HIS A 49 -10.38 7.28 4.97
CA HIS A 49 -11.30 8.42 4.91
C HIS A 49 -11.64 8.82 3.47
N SER A 50 -10.65 8.82 2.57
CA SER A 50 -10.85 9.11 1.15
C SER A 50 -11.67 8.02 0.43
N MET A 51 -11.66 6.80 0.97
CA MET A 51 -12.31 5.62 0.43
C MET A 51 -13.55 5.18 1.21
N ALA A 52 -14.11 6.04 2.08
CA ALA A 52 -15.15 5.66 3.04
C ALA A 52 -16.41 5.02 2.38
N LEU A 53 -16.74 5.39 1.15
CA LEU A 53 -17.87 4.81 0.41
C LEU A 53 -17.60 3.40 -0.15
N TYR A 54 -16.34 2.98 -0.13
CA TYR A 54 -15.86 1.73 -0.74
C TYR A 54 -15.19 0.80 0.27
N GLU A 55 -15.37 1.05 1.57
CA GLU A 55 -14.67 0.33 2.64
C GLU A 55 -14.94 -1.18 2.69
N LEU A 56 -16.04 -1.64 2.09
CA LEU A 56 -16.40 -3.06 1.99
C LEU A 56 -15.85 -3.76 0.73
N TYR A 57 -15.18 -3.02 -0.15
CA TYR A 57 -14.63 -3.51 -1.41
C TYR A 57 -13.12 -3.70 -1.27
N ASP A 58 -12.74 -4.80 -0.63
CA ASP A 58 -11.34 -5.08 -0.25
C ASP A 58 -10.40 -5.08 -1.46
N GLY A 59 -10.84 -5.63 -2.60
CA GLY A 59 -10.07 -5.62 -3.83
C GLY A 59 -9.79 -4.21 -4.35
N LEU A 60 -10.82 -3.37 -4.43
CA LEU A 60 -10.75 -1.97 -4.82
C LEU A 60 -9.85 -1.19 -3.86
N MET A 61 -10.00 -1.43 -2.57
CA MET A 61 -9.17 -0.85 -1.52
C MET A 61 -7.68 -1.18 -1.74
N CYS A 62 -7.37 -2.45 -2.01
CA CYS A 62 -6.02 -2.92 -2.29
C CYS A 62 -5.44 -2.36 -3.60
N HIS A 63 -6.23 -2.36 -4.68
CA HIS A 63 -5.81 -1.86 -5.99
C HIS A 63 -5.47 -0.37 -5.97
N LEU A 64 -6.17 0.41 -5.16
CA LEU A 64 -5.99 1.87 -5.11
C LEU A 64 -4.98 2.34 -4.08
N PHE A 65 -4.63 1.52 -3.09
CA PHE A 65 -3.65 1.88 -2.08
C PHE A 65 -2.30 2.34 -2.67
N PRO A 66 -1.73 1.69 -3.70
CA PRO A 66 -0.51 2.16 -4.36
C PRO A 66 -0.61 3.57 -4.96
N SER A 67 -1.81 4.04 -5.32
CA SER A 67 -2.01 5.40 -5.85
C SER A 67 -1.81 6.49 -4.79
N GLY A 68 -1.81 6.12 -3.50
CA GLY A 68 -1.45 7.00 -2.39
C GLY A 68 0.03 6.92 -2.00
N LEU A 69 0.86 6.14 -2.72
CA LEU A 69 2.27 5.93 -2.40
C LEU A 69 3.17 6.63 -3.43
N GLU A 70 4.34 7.04 -2.97
CA GLU A 70 5.40 7.58 -3.82
C GLU A 70 6.78 7.13 -3.32
N GLY A 71 7.81 7.33 -4.14
CA GLY A 71 9.20 7.07 -3.77
C GLY A 71 9.41 5.69 -3.14
N ALA A 72 10.07 5.65 -1.98
CA ALA A 72 10.43 4.41 -1.29
C ALA A 72 9.22 3.56 -0.89
N ALA A 73 8.07 4.16 -0.58
CA ALA A 73 6.86 3.42 -0.24
C ALA A 73 6.25 2.70 -1.44
N LEU A 74 6.23 3.37 -2.59
CA LEU A 74 5.77 2.75 -3.83
C LEU A 74 6.71 1.63 -4.29
N THR A 75 8.03 1.86 -4.20
CA THR A 75 9.02 0.81 -4.49
C THR A 75 8.85 -0.40 -3.58
N TRP A 76 8.67 -0.19 -2.27
CA TRP A 76 8.40 -1.27 -1.32
C TRP A 76 7.19 -2.11 -1.71
N PHE A 77 6.10 -1.46 -2.14
CA PHE A 77 4.87 -2.16 -2.51
C PHE A 77 5.09 -3.16 -3.66
N TYR A 78 5.83 -2.75 -4.69
CA TYR A 78 6.13 -3.62 -5.83
C TYR A 78 7.17 -4.72 -5.53
N LEU A 79 7.84 -4.66 -4.37
CA LEU A 79 8.77 -5.69 -3.90
C LEU A 79 8.11 -6.69 -2.95
N LEU A 80 6.81 -6.55 -2.68
CA LEU A 80 6.09 -7.49 -1.83
C LEU A 80 6.09 -8.90 -2.43
N PRO A 81 6.15 -9.95 -1.59
CA PRO A 81 6.06 -11.31 -2.06
C PRO A 81 4.75 -11.56 -2.83
N PRO A 82 4.77 -12.41 -3.86
CA PRO A 82 3.56 -12.77 -4.58
C PRO A 82 2.47 -13.33 -3.66
N VAL A 83 1.21 -12.96 -3.91
CA VAL A 83 0.03 -13.49 -3.19
C VAL A 83 0.09 -13.26 -1.66
N SER A 84 0.83 -12.24 -1.21
CA SER A 84 0.93 -11.86 0.20
C SER A 84 -0.28 -11.09 0.73
N ILE A 85 -1.05 -10.45 -0.16
CA ILE A 85 -2.22 -9.62 0.19
C ILE A 85 -3.50 -10.34 -0.22
N ARG A 86 -4.32 -10.76 0.75
CA ARG A 86 -5.63 -11.38 0.50
C ARG A 86 -6.79 -10.45 0.86
N THR A 87 -6.55 -9.48 1.73
CA THR A 87 -7.52 -8.48 2.20
C THR A 87 -6.87 -7.11 2.32
N PHE A 88 -7.68 -6.06 2.43
CA PHE A 88 -7.13 -4.73 2.71
C PHE A 88 -6.49 -4.65 4.10
N GLU A 89 -6.94 -5.47 5.05
CA GLU A 89 -6.34 -5.54 6.38
C GLU A 89 -4.94 -6.16 6.34
N ASP A 90 -4.70 -7.21 5.54
CA ASP A 90 -3.35 -7.77 5.34
C ASP A 90 -2.38 -6.69 4.85
N LEU A 91 -2.80 -5.91 3.86
CA LEU A 91 -2.00 -4.82 3.30
C LEU A 91 -1.70 -3.76 4.36
N ARG A 92 -2.68 -3.37 5.18
CA ARG A 92 -2.50 -2.40 6.26
C ARG A 92 -1.49 -2.88 7.30
N ILE A 93 -1.57 -4.14 7.71
CA ILE A 93 -0.66 -4.74 8.69
C ILE A 93 0.76 -4.74 8.13
N ILE A 94 0.96 -5.31 6.94
CA ILE A 94 2.28 -5.42 6.30
C ILE A 94 2.91 -4.03 6.07
N PHE A 95 2.10 -3.05 5.68
CA PHE A 95 2.53 -1.66 5.54
C PHE A 95 2.94 -1.03 6.88
N ALA A 96 2.10 -1.15 7.91
CA ALA A 96 2.38 -0.59 9.23
C ALA A 96 3.65 -1.21 9.83
N GLU A 97 3.79 -2.54 9.79
CA GLU A 97 4.96 -3.24 10.30
C GLU A 97 6.26 -2.76 9.63
N HIS A 98 6.27 -2.70 8.29
CA HIS A 98 7.45 -2.29 7.53
C HIS A 98 7.90 -0.88 7.88
N PHE A 99 6.97 0.09 7.88
CA PHE A 99 7.32 1.49 8.10
C PHE A 99 7.53 1.85 9.57
N ILE A 100 6.85 1.19 10.53
CA ILE A 100 7.13 1.34 11.96
C ILE A 100 8.55 0.83 12.26
N TYR A 101 8.90 -0.36 11.80
CA TYR A 101 10.22 -0.94 12.00
C TYR A 101 11.33 -0.07 11.37
N SER A 102 11.11 0.38 10.14
CA SER A 102 12.06 1.26 9.43
C SER A 102 12.32 2.57 10.18
N ARG A 103 11.29 3.14 10.83
CA ARG A 103 11.42 4.34 11.65
C ARG A 103 12.20 4.10 12.94
N ARG A 104 11.93 2.99 13.64
CA ARG A 104 12.67 2.60 14.86
C ARG A 104 14.17 2.48 14.56
N ARG A 105 14.53 1.76 13.50
CA ARG A 105 15.94 1.64 13.06
C ARG A 105 16.60 2.98 12.74
N LYS A 106 15.89 3.90 12.07
CA LYS A 106 16.42 5.24 11.78
C LYS A 106 16.65 6.06 13.04
N LYS A 107 15.75 5.94 14.03
CA LYS A 107 15.91 6.60 15.33
C LYS A 107 17.12 6.05 16.08
N ASP A 108 17.23 4.74 16.19
CA ASP A 108 18.34 4.07 16.90
C ASP A 108 19.69 4.43 16.26
N LEU A 109 19.79 4.38 14.93
CA LEU A 109 21.00 4.77 14.21
C LEU A 109 21.33 6.26 14.42
N GLY A 110 20.32 7.12 14.43
CA GLY A 110 20.48 8.55 14.68
C GLY A 110 20.93 8.87 16.11
N ASP A 111 20.62 8.02 17.09
CA ASP A 111 21.08 8.20 18.47
C ASP A 111 22.50 7.64 18.67
N LEU A 112 22.88 6.58 17.95
CA LEU A 112 24.25 6.04 17.93
C LEU A 112 25.26 6.98 17.27
N MET A 113 24.85 7.69 16.21
CA MET A 113 25.72 8.65 15.49
C MET A 113 25.92 9.99 16.22
N LYS A 114 25.32 10.18 17.39
CA LYS A 114 25.46 11.39 18.22
C LYS A 114 26.47 11.23 19.37
N ILE A 115 27.14 10.09 19.46
CA ILE A 115 28.22 9.79 20.41
C ILE A 115 29.55 9.97 19.69
#